data_AF-A0A950Q092-F1
#
_entry.id   AF-A0A950Q092-F1
#
_cell.length_a   1.000
_cell.length_b   1.000
_cell.length_c   1.000
_cell.angle_alpha   90.00
_cell.angle_beta   90.00
_cell.angle_gamma   90.00
#
_symmetry.space_group_name_H-M   'P 1'
#
loop_
_entity.id
_entity.type
_entity.pdbx_description
1 polymer ?
#
loop_
_entity_poly.entity_id
_entity_poly.type
_entity_poly.pdbx_seq_one_letter_code
_entity_poly.pdbx_strand_id
1 'polypeptide(L)'
;MRAPAVVRGGAAMRTAIGLAFALAPRSILRRTLRGEQPSASFVLFARTVGIRDTLFGLGLLLASFADDASATRRWLQLWLANEAADILAAGAASRQLGFAGAAAAALPPASLLTADIWALRREEMR
;
A
#
# COMPACT_ATOMS: atom_id res chain seq x y z
N MET A 1 9.08 14.28 17.96
CA MET A 1 9.88 13.17 17.36
C MET A 1 9.88 13.36 15.86
N ARG A 2 11.04 13.40 15.21
CA ARG A 2 11.14 13.42 13.74
C ARG A 2 10.81 12.03 13.24
N ALA A 3 10.04 11.92 12.16
CA ALA A 3 9.75 10.64 11.55
C ALA A 3 11.02 10.01 10.96
N PRO A 4 11.19 8.67 11.04
CA PRO A 4 12.36 7.99 10.50
C PRO A 4 12.43 8.18 8.99
N ALA A 5 13.66 8.21 8.46
CA ALA A 5 13.89 8.15 7.02
C ALA A 5 13.21 6.93 6.38
N VAL A 6 13.03 5.84 7.13
CA VAL A 6 12.32 4.63 6.69
C VAL A 6 10.83 4.89 6.48
N VAL A 7 10.15 5.58 7.41
CA VAL A 7 8.72 5.94 7.26
C VAL A 7 8.53 6.88 6.06
N ARG A 8 9.42 7.87 5.91
CA ARG A 8 9.41 8.76 4.73
C ARG A 8 9.64 8.01 3.43
N GLY A 9 10.60 7.09 3.40
CA GLY A 9 10.90 6.25 2.25
C GLY A 9 9.74 5.35 1.87
N GLY A 10 9.12 4.69 2.86
CA GLY A 10 7.92 3.88 2.66
C GLY A 10 6.77 4.71 2.11
N ALA A 11 6.47 5.85 2.74
CA ALA A 11 5.40 6.76 2.31
C ALA A 11 5.61 7.28 0.88
N ALA A 12 6.83 7.66 0.52
CA ALA A 12 7.17 8.09 -0.84
C ALA A 12 6.99 6.96 -1.86
N MET A 13 7.48 5.75 -1.57
CA MET A 13 7.31 4.59 -2.43
C MET A 13 5.83 4.26 -2.64
N ARG A 14 5.03 4.23 -1.56
CA ARG A 14 3.58 3.96 -1.63
C ARG A 14 2.86 5.00 -2.47
N THR A 15 3.20 6.27 -2.28
CA THR A 15 2.66 7.38 -3.07
C THR A 15 2.97 7.18 -4.56
N ALA A 16 4.22 6.85 -4.90
CA ALA A 16 4.63 6.64 -6.28
C ALA A 16 3.92 5.44 -6.94
N ILE A 17 3.84 4.31 -6.23
CA ILE A 17 3.14 3.11 -6.71
C ILE A 17 1.65 3.39 -6.89
N GLY A 18 1.01 4.00 -5.88
CA GLY A 18 -0.39 4.37 -5.93
C GLY A 18 -0.67 5.29 -7.12
N LEU A 19 0.19 6.30 -7.33
CA LEU A 19 0.05 7.25 -8.42
C LEU A 19 0.18 6.56 -9.79
N ALA A 20 1.09 5.60 -9.90
CA ALA A 20 1.24 4.81 -11.11
C ALA A 20 -0.05 4.02 -11.41
N PHE A 21 -0.65 3.36 -10.41
CA PHE A 21 -1.93 2.65 -10.56
C PHE A 21 -3.11 3.58 -10.81
N ALA A 22 -3.11 4.80 -10.25
CA ALA A 22 -4.15 5.79 -10.47
C ALA A 22 -4.11 6.32 -11.92
N LEU A 23 -2.93 6.66 -12.42
CA LEU A 23 -2.77 7.30 -13.74
C LEU A 23 -2.76 6.28 -14.88
N ALA A 24 -2.07 5.15 -14.71
CA ALA A 24 -1.80 4.20 -15.78
C ALA A 24 -2.13 2.73 -15.41
N PRO A 25 -3.33 2.43 -14.88
CA PRO A 25 -3.69 1.08 -14.40
C PRO A 25 -3.56 0.02 -15.51
N ARG A 26 -4.03 0.31 -16.73
CA ARG A 26 -3.98 -0.62 -17.88
C ARG A 26 -2.56 -1.05 -18.23
N SER A 27 -1.64 -0.09 -18.29
CA SER A 27 -0.25 -0.34 -18.66
C SER A 27 0.46 -1.20 -17.62
N ILE A 28 0.18 -0.94 -16.34
CA ILE A 28 0.72 -1.72 -15.23
C ILE A 28 0.14 -3.13 -15.25
N LEU A 29 -1.19 -3.26 -15.26
CA LEU A 29 -1.86 -4.56 -15.24
C LEU A 29 -1.46 -5.45 -16.42
N ARG A 30 -1.29 -4.90 -17.64
CA ARG A 30 -0.79 -5.67 -18.79
C ARG A 30 0.58 -6.28 -18.56
N ARG A 31 1.48 -5.57 -17.89
CA ARG A 31 2.81 -6.08 -17.54
C ARG A 31 2.71 -7.18 -16.48
N THR A 32 1.81 -7.04 -15.52
CA THR A 32 1.61 -8.01 -14.44
C THR A 32 0.88 -9.28 -14.90
N LEU A 33 -0.07 -9.15 -15.83
CA LEU A 33 -0.89 -10.24 -16.37
C LEU A 33 -0.30 -10.92 -17.62
N ARG A 34 1.02 -10.75 -17.86
CA ARG A 34 1.74 -11.36 -19.01
C ARG A 34 1.06 -11.14 -20.38
N GLY A 35 0.43 -9.97 -20.57
CA GLY A 35 -0.18 -9.59 -21.85
C GLY A 35 -1.68 -9.87 -21.99
N GLU A 36 -2.33 -10.50 -21.00
CA GLU A 36 -3.79 -10.60 -21.00
C GLU A 36 -4.46 -9.22 -20.89
N GLN A 37 -5.60 -9.04 -21.56
CA GLN A 37 -6.37 -7.81 -21.49
C GLN A 37 -7.14 -7.75 -20.16
N PRO A 38 -6.80 -6.82 -19.23
CA PRO A 38 -7.55 -6.68 -18.00
C PRO A 38 -8.97 -6.18 -18.29
N SER A 39 -9.96 -6.74 -17.59
CA SER A 39 -11.35 -6.29 -17.71
C SER A 39 -11.50 -4.82 -17.31
N ALA A 40 -12.51 -4.14 -17.87
CA ALA A 40 -12.76 -2.73 -17.54
C ALA A 40 -13.00 -2.51 -16.03
N SER A 41 -13.72 -3.42 -15.39
CA SER A 41 -13.98 -3.38 -13.95
C SER A 41 -12.69 -3.56 -13.14
N PHE A 42 -11.78 -4.44 -13.57
CA PHE A 42 -10.50 -4.64 -12.89
C PHE A 42 -9.56 -3.44 -13.05
N VAL A 43 -9.59 -2.78 -14.22
CA VAL A 43 -8.88 -1.51 -14.46
C VAL A 43 -9.39 -0.41 -13.53
N LEU A 44 -10.71 -0.27 -13.39
CA LEU A 44 -11.30 0.72 -12.49
C LEU A 44 -10.94 0.43 -11.04
N PHE A 45 -11.03 -0.84 -10.61
CA PHE A 45 -10.62 -1.29 -9.29
C PHE A 45 -9.16 -0.93 -8.99
N ALA A 46 -8.24 -1.26 -9.90
CA ALA A 46 -6.83 -0.93 -9.74
C ALA A 46 -6.59 0.58 -9.65
N ARG A 47 -7.33 1.40 -10.41
CA ARG A 47 -7.28 2.86 -10.30
C ARG A 47 -7.76 3.34 -8.93
N THR A 48 -8.86 2.81 -8.40
CA THR A 48 -9.39 3.22 -7.09
C THR A 48 -8.43 2.85 -5.96
N VAL A 49 -7.82 1.66 -6.03
CA VAL A 49 -6.76 1.24 -5.11
C VAL A 49 -5.55 2.18 -5.22
N GLY A 50 -5.12 2.51 -6.44
CA GLY A 50 -4.02 3.44 -6.67
C GLY A 50 -4.27 4.83 -6.07
N ILE A 51 -5.48 5.38 -6.24
CA ILE A 51 -5.86 6.68 -5.65
C ILE A 51 -5.79 6.62 -4.12
N ARG A 52 -6.40 5.60 -3.51
CA ARG A 52 -6.38 5.38 -2.06
C ARG A 52 -4.96 5.31 -1.52
N ASP A 53 -4.11 4.50 -2.15
CA ASP A 53 -2.73 4.29 -1.72
C ASP A 53 -1.88 5.56 -1.91
N THR A 54 -2.17 6.36 -2.94
CA THR A 54 -1.56 7.68 -3.15
C THR A 54 -1.91 8.62 -2.00
N LEU A 55 -3.19 8.69 -1.62
CA LEU A 55 -3.66 9.61 -0.58
C LEU A 55 -3.11 9.22 0.79
N PHE A 56 -3.07 7.93 1.13
CA PHE A 56 -2.46 7.46 2.38
C PHE A 56 -0.96 7.75 2.42
N GLY A 57 -0.24 7.44 1.34
CA GLY A 57 1.20 7.71 1.25
C GLY A 57 1.50 9.21 1.36
N LEU A 58 0.75 10.06 0.66
CA LEU A 58 0.95 11.51 0.68
C LEU A 58 0.62 12.10 2.05
N GLY A 59 -0.48 11.65 2.67
CA GLY A 59 -0.87 12.08 4.02
C GLY A 59 0.22 11.77 5.05
N LEU A 60 0.77 10.55 5.02
CA LEU A 60 1.87 10.18 5.91
C LEU A 60 3.14 10.98 5.60
N LEU A 61 3.47 11.17 4.32
CA LEU A 61 4.66 11.91 3.91
C LEU A 61 4.59 13.38 4.35
N LEU A 62 3.46 14.05 4.13
CA LEU A 62 3.24 15.43 4.56
C LEU A 62 3.30 15.58 6.09
N ALA A 63 2.61 14.69 6.82
CA ALA A 63 2.67 14.68 8.28
C ALA A 63 4.10 14.48 8.81
N SER A 64 4.87 13.61 8.14
CA SER A 64 6.25 13.33 8.49
C SER A 64 7.19 14.51 8.25
N PHE A 65 6.94 15.36 7.24
CA PHE A 65 7.73 16.56 6.96
C PHE A 65 7.37 17.73 7.86
N ALA A 66 6.12 17.80 8.33
CA ALA A 66 5.67 18.79 9.30
C ALA A 66 6.18 18.53 10.73
N ASP A 67 6.91 17.44 10.95
CA ASP A 67 7.35 16.96 12.27
C ASP A 67 6.20 16.79 13.30
N ASP A 68 4.96 16.62 12.82
CA ASP A 68 3.78 16.30 13.64
C ASP A 68 3.73 14.79 13.91
N ALA A 69 4.30 14.39 15.05
CA ALA A 69 4.32 13.00 15.49
C ALA A 69 2.91 12.40 15.67
N SER A 70 1.93 13.21 16.07
CA SER A 70 0.55 12.75 16.30
C SER A 70 -0.17 12.47 15.00
N ALA A 71 0.00 13.34 13.99
CA ALA A 71 -0.54 13.13 12.65
C ALA A 71 0.18 11.97 11.95
N THR A 72 1.51 11.90 12.08
CA THR A 72 2.30 10.80 11.52
C THR A 72 1.83 9.45 12.07
N ARG A 73 1.62 9.34 13.38
CA ARG A 73 1.09 8.11 14.00
C ARG A 73 -0.31 7.75 13.50
N ARG A 74 -1.21 8.72 13.38
CA ARG A 74 -2.58 8.50 12.88
C ARG A 74 -2.58 8.02 11.43
N TRP A 75 -1.79 8.64 10.55
CA TRP A 75 -1.66 8.22 9.16
C TRP A 75 -1.05 6.84 9.02
N LEU A 76 -0.04 6.53 9.83
CA LEU A 76 0.59 5.21 9.84
C LEU A 76 -0.38 4.13 10.34
N GLN A 77 -1.18 4.41 11.38
CA GLN A 77 -2.22 3.48 11.85
C GLN A 77 -3.30 3.21 10.79
N LEU A 78 -3.77 4.26 10.11
CA LEU A 78 -4.74 4.11 9.02
C LEU A 78 -4.17 3.30 7.86
N TRP A 79 -2.90 3.52 7.53
CA TRP A 79 -2.21 2.72 6.53
C TRP A 79 -2.14 1.25 6.96
N LEU A 80 -1.65 0.94 8.17
CA LEU A 80 -1.60 -0.44 8.66
C LEU A 80 -2.97 -1.13 8.66
N ALA A 81 -4.03 -0.40 9.04
CA ALA A 81 -5.40 -0.91 8.98
C ALA A 81 -5.84 -1.22 7.55
N ASN A 82 -5.48 -0.38 6.58
CA ASN A 82 -5.74 -0.64 5.17
C ASN A 82 -5.03 -1.91 4.66
N GLU A 83 -3.74 -2.08 4.96
CA GLU A 83 -2.98 -3.28 4.53
C GLU A 83 -3.57 -4.56 5.15
N ALA A 84 -3.97 -4.50 6.43
CA ALA A 84 -4.64 -5.61 7.09
C ALA A 84 -5.98 -5.95 6.40
N ALA A 85 -6.77 -4.95 6.03
CA ALA A 85 -8.02 -5.15 5.31
C ALA A 85 -7.79 -5.79 3.93
N ASP A 86 -6.77 -5.37 3.18
CA ASP A 86 -6.43 -5.95 1.88
C ASP A 86 -6.00 -7.43 2.01
N ILE A 87 -5.20 -7.77 3.03
CA ILE A 87 -4.80 -9.16 3.32
C ILE A 87 -6.02 -10.02 3.69
N LEU A 88 -6.91 -9.52 4.55
CA LEU A 88 -8.13 -10.22 4.93
C LEU A 88 -9.06 -10.42 3.73
N ALA A 89 -9.19 -9.42 2.86
CA ALA A 89 -9.98 -9.53 1.63
C ALA A 89 -9.40 -10.59 0.68
N ALA A 90 -8.07 -10.64 0.51
CA ALA A 90 -7.41 -11.69 -0.27
C ALA A 90 -7.66 -13.08 0.32
N GLY A 91 -7.60 -13.22 1.65
CA GLY A 91 -7.94 -14.46 2.36
C GLY A 91 -9.39 -14.88 2.18
N ALA A 92 -10.34 -13.94 2.30
CA ALA A 92 -11.77 -14.19 2.09
C ALA A 92 -12.08 -14.62 0.65
N ALA A 93 -11.36 -14.06 -0.33
CA ALA A 93 -11.48 -14.40 -1.75
C ALA A 93 -10.66 -15.65 -2.15
N SER A 94 -9.96 -16.31 -1.22
CA SER A 94 -9.02 -17.39 -1.54
C SER A 94 -9.65 -18.59 -2.26
N ARG A 95 -10.91 -18.93 -1.96
CA ARG A 95 -11.64 -20.01 -2.65
C ARG A 95 -11.95 -19.66 -4.11
N GLN A 96 -12.08 -18.38 -4.43
CA GLN A 96 -12.37 -17.88 -5.79
C GLN A 96 -11.09 -17.66 -6.60
N LEU A 97 -10.04 -17.14 -5.94
CA LEU A 97 -8.75 -16.82 -6.57
C LEU A 97 -7.80 -18.02 -6.67
N GLY A 98 -8.08 -19.08 -5.91
CA GLY A 98 -7.10 -20.14 -5.64
C GLY A 98 -5.95 -19.64 -4.76
N PHE A 99 -5.13 -20.58 -4.26
CA PHE A 99 -4.02 -20.24 -3.35
C PHE A 99 -3.02 -19.27 -3.98
N ALA A 100 -2.63 -19.50 -5.24
CA ALA A 100 -1.67 -18.66 -5.94
C ALA A 100 -2.20 -17.22 -6.15
N GLY A 101 -3.48 -17.07 -6.51
CA GLY A 101 -4.11 -15.75 -6.68
C GLY A 101 -4.27 -15.01 -5.35
N ALA A 102 -4.66 -15.72 -4.29
CA ALA A 102 -4.75 -15.15 -2.94
C ALA A 102 -3.38 -14.71 -2.41
N ALA A 103 -2.34 -15.53 -2.61
CA ALA A 103 -0.97 -15.18 -2.24
C ALA A 103 -0.46 -13.97 -3.04
N ALA A 104 -0.70 -13.92 -4.36
CA ALA A 104 -0.33 -12.79 -5.19
C ALA A 104 -1.02 -11.47 -4.76
N ALA A 105 -2.24 -11.56 -4.23
CA ALA A 105 -2.97 -10.40 -3.70
C ALA A 105 -2.51 -9.99 -2.27
N ALA A 106 -2.16 -10.96 -1.42
CA ALA A 106 -1.80 -10.71 -0.02
C ALA A 106 -0.33 -10.37 0.22
N LEU A 107 0.59 -10.86 -0.63
CA LEU A 107 2.03 -10.66 -0.44
C LEU A 107 2.47 -9.19 -0.55
N PRO A 108 2.04 -8.40 -1.55
CA PRO A 108 2.40 -6.99 -1.62
C PRO A 108 2.02 -6.22 -0.34
N PRO A 109 0.76 -6.26 0.14
CA PRO A 109 0.40 -5.53 1.36
C PRO A 109 1.10 -6.07 2.62
N ALA A 110 1.32 -7.40 2.72
CA ALA A 110 2.05 -7.98 3.84
C ALA A 110 3.52 -7.53 3.91
N SER A 111 4.18 -7.38 2.76
CA SER A 111 5.57 -6.90 2.70
C SER A 111 5.73 -5.46 3.17
N LEU A 112 4.75 -4.60 2.88
CA LEU A 112 4.74 -3.21 3.32
C LEU A 112 4.44 -3.12 4.82
N LEU A 113 3.42 -3.84 5.28
CA LEU A 113 3.06 -3.92 6.70
C LEU A 113 4.23 -4.40 7.57
N THR A 114 4.97 -5.41 7.11
CA THR A 114 6.16 -5.90 7.84
C THR A 114 7.30 -4.88 7.88
N ALA A 115 7.55 -4.16 6.79
CA ALA A 115 8.56 -3.10 6.74
C ALA A 115 8.21 -1.94 7.70
N ASP A 116 6.94 -1.53 7.74
CA ASP A 116 6.46 -0.45 8.60
C ASP A 116 6.51 -0.81 10.09
N ILE A 117 6.09 -2.04 10.45
CA ILE A 117 6.20 -2.54 11.83
C ILE A 117 7.65 -2.62 12.27
N TRP A 118 8.54 -3.08 11.39
CA TRP A 118 9.96 -3.16 11.71
C TRP A 118 10.59 -1.78 11.90
N ALA A 119 10.20 -0.80 11.07
CA ALA A 119 10.65 0.59 11.19
C ALA A 119 10.22 1.20 12.55
N LEU A 120 8.95 0.99 12.93
CA LEU A 120 8.40 1.44 14.21
C LEU A 120 9.15 0.84 15.41
N ARG A 121 9.33 -0.49 15.41
CA ARG A 121 10.00 -1.19 16.52
C ARG A 121 11.45 -0.78 16.72
N ARG A 122 12.16 -0.45 15.63
CA ARG A 122 13.55 0.02 15.72
C ARG A 122 13.69 1.40 16.33
N GLU A 123 12.68 2.26 16.16
CA GLU A 123 12.70 3.60 16.74
C GLU A 123 12.32 3.61 18.22
N GLU A 124 11.39 2.75 18.66
CA GLU A 124 11.04 2.62 20.08
C GLU A 124 12.20 2.12 20.96
N MET A 125 13.22 1.47 20.36
CA MET A 125 14.40 0.98 21.06
C MET A 125 15.59 1.96 21.05
N ARG A 126 15.44 3.16 20.50
CA ARG A 126 16.46 4.24 20.51
C ARG A 126 16.06 5.39 21.41
#